data_AF-A0A1W2BVH9-F1
#
_entry.id   AF-A0A1W2BVH9-F1
#
_cell.length_a   1.000
_cell.length_b   1.000
_cell.length_c   1.000
_cell.angle_alpha   90.00
_cell.angle_beta   90.00
_cell.angle_gamma   90.00
#
_symmetry.space_group_name_H-M   'P 1'
#
loop_
_entity.id
_entity.type
_entity.pdbx_description
1 polymer ?
#
loop_
_entity_poly.entity_id
_entity_poly.type
_entity_poly.pdbx_seq_one_letter_code
_entity_poly.pdbx_strand_id
1 'polypeptide(L)'
;MADNFNYISFGNVDLVDGVAQVGMSRGRMFEYTPTELANGLESLGDEALAFLMTLPTFLCSEVSGAKGGATMHVRFGRLVNARADRREIVADFEPIVEFGDVTFSDVNDATEAFQADGFQLYRTHWAVREGEAKPILEALAKRKPELVQEVSALLAAEQIAPAAPPPERKKNIIATIDNVEGFLAALQGLPLLNNTEIFYRGHEDANFELTPSVLRKWPDGSWQYLPSEDRLNKELLIAHYEEFQSDQYCFDSLVRMQHFGLPTRLLDISSNPLIALFFACYGKQESMDIPGEVIIFGVPEVKIKYYDADTVSCLSNLSNLSYEQKDEIDLALDVDAFNESEVAGKLLHHIKSEKGFFEPRIDPDHLGSIICVKAKHTNNRIKPQSGAFLLYGHGAMLPDTGQDGLEISRITVTGKQIILDQLDALNINATTVYPSIEQTAEHVKARYRRAPTNH
;
A
#
# COMPACT_ATOMS: atom_id res chain seq x y z
N MET A 1 15.44 -20.44 10.37
CA MET A 1 14.56 -19.35 10.85
C MET A 1 15.07 -18.11 10.15
N ALA A 2 14.21 -17.34 9.51
CA ALA A 2 14.66 -16.11 8.86
C ALA A 2 15.06 -15.13 9.95
N ASP A 3 16.35 -14.85 10.08
CA ASP A 3 16.81 -13.72 10.88
C ASP A 3 16.33 -12.45 10.17
N ASN A 4 15.78 -11.51 10.93
CA ASN A 4 15.31 -10.22 10.43
C ASN A 4 16.02 -9.09 11.17
N PHE A 5 16.10 -7.92 10.55
CA PHE A 5 16.65 -6.72 11.19
C PHE A 5 15.88 -5.46 10.78
N ASN A 6 15.89 -4.45 11.65
CA ASN A 6 15.44 -3.11 11.31
C ASN A 6 16.58 -2.36 10.61
N TYR A 7 16.26 -1.72 9.49
CA TYR A 7 17.11 -0.74 8.83
C TYR A 7 16.36 0.59 8.79
N ILE A 8 16.85 1.57 9.55
CA ILE A 8 16.23 2.90 9.65
C ILE A 8 17.22 3.90 9.08
N SER A 9 16.82 4.63 8.04
CA SER A 9 17.64 5.63 7.37
C SER A 9 17.02 7.02 7.51
N PHE A 10 17.85 8.03 7.76
CA PHE A 10 17.45 9.45 7.79
C PHE A 10 18.38 10.31 6.93
N GLY A 11 17.82 11.28 6.22
CA GLY A 11 18.59 12.19 5.36
C GLY A 11 19.51 13.14 6.12
N ASN A 12 19.14 13.51 7.33
CA ASN A 12 19.99 14.33 8.20
C ASN A 12 20.72 13.46 9.22
N VAL A 13 22.05 13.59 9.27
CA VAL A 13 22.91 12.95 10.27
C VAL A 13 22.52 13.36 11.71
N ASP A 14 21.98 14.57 11.92
CA ASP A 14 21.52 15.02 13.24
C ASP A 14 20.33 14.20 13.78
N LEU A 15 19.63 13.47 12.89
CA LEU A 15 18.55 12.55 13.26
C LEU A 15 19.06 11.14 13.57
N VAL A 16 20.38 10.93 13.53
CA VAL A 16 21.05 9.64 13.70
C VAL A 16 22.07 9.73 14.84
N ASP A 17 22.95 10.73 14.81
CA ASP A 17 24.02 10.91 15.77
C ASP A 17 23.49 11.42 17.12
N GLY A 18 23.87 10.75 18.22
CA GLY A 18 23.45 11.10 19.58
C GLY A 18 21.94 11.00 19.86
N VAL A 19 21.12 10.55 18.90
CA VAL A 19 19.67 10.46 19.05
C VAL A 19 19.28 9.28 19.95
N ALA A 20 18.46 9.56 20.95
CA ALA A 20 17.93 8.58 21.90
C ALA A 20 16.52 8.08 21.53
N GLN A 21 15.83 8.78 20.63
CA GLN A 21 14.47 8.45 20.21
C GLN A 21 14.32 8.63 18.71
N VAL A 22 13.78 7.60 18.06
CA VAL A 22 13.66 7.51 16.61
C VAL A 22 12.18 7.52 16.25
N GLY A 23 11.79 8.38 15.30
CA GLY A 23 10.41 8.52 14.83
C GLY A 23 10.33 8.38 13.31
N MET A 24 9.29 7.73 12.80
CA MET A 24 9.05 7.58 11.37
C MET A 24 7.56 7.67 11.05
N SER A 25 7.21 8.39 9.99
CA SER A 25 5.82 8.44 9.53
C SER A 25 5.38 7.08 8.99
N ARG A 26 4.09 6.73 9.16
CA ARG A 26 3.55 5.44 8.68
C ARG A 26 3.74 5.23 7.17
N GLY A 27 3.73 6.31 6.39
CA GLY A 27 3.96 6.24 4.94
C GLY A 27 5.39 5.83 4.56
N ARG A 28 6.36 6.07 5.44
CA ARG A 28 7.78 5.71 5.27
C ARG A 28 8.15 4.41 5.98
N MET A 29 7.22 3.86 6.76
CA MET A 29 7.33 2.54 7.34
C MET A 29 7.11 1.46 6.27
N PHE A 30 7.88 0.39 6.40
CA PHE A 30 7.85 -0.77 5.53
C PHE A 30 8.12 -0.46 4.04
N GLU A 31 8.69 0.69 3.74
CA GLU A 31 9.32 0.91 2.44
C GLU A 31 10.50 -0.05 2.31
N TYR A 32 10.62 -0.73 1.16
CA TYR A 32 11.66 -1.75 0.92
C TYR A 32 11.65 -2.94 1.90
N THR A 33 10.56 -3.11 2.65
CA THR A 33 10.28 -4.34 3.40
C THR A 33 9.65 -5.37 2.45
N PRO A 34 10.09 -6.64 2.47
CA PRO A 34 9.45 -7.70 1.72
C PRO A 34 7.95 -7.75 2.00
N THR A 35 7.15 -7.88 0.94
CA THR A 35 5.70 -7.72 1.00
C THR A 35 5.02 -8.65 2.03
N GLU A 36 5.41 -9.92 2.09
CA GLU A 36 4.86 -10.89 3.06
C GLU A 36 5.14 -10.48 4.51
N LEU A 37 6.33 -9.95 4.78
CA LEU A 37 6.72 -9.47 6.10
C LEU A 37 5.97 -8.18 6.47
N ALA A 38 5.84 -7.26 5.51
CA ALA A 38 5.09 -6.03 5.69
C ALA A 38 3.64 -6.33 6.08
N ASN A 39 2.97 -7.23 5.36
CA ASN A 39 1.58 -7.64 5.57
C ASN A 39 1.27 -8.10 7.01
N GLY A 40 2.22 -8.77 7.67
CA GLY A 40 2.08 -9.17 9.08
C GLY A 40 2.21 -8.00 10.07
N LEU A 41 2.89 -6.92 9.65
CA LEU A 41 3.29 -5.80 10.51
C LEU A 41 2.46 -4.53 10.30
N GLU A 42 1.70 -4.40 9.21
CA GLU A 42 1.03 -3.15 8.80
C GLU A 42 0.10 -2.55 9.86
N SER A 43 -0.49 -3.41 10.71
CA SER A 43 -1.38 -2.98 11.78
C SER A 43 -0.66 -2.14 12.85
N LEU A 44 0.65 -2.35 13.03
CA LEU A 44 1.46 -1.78 14.11
C LEU A 44 0.82 -1.94 15.50
N GLY A 45 0.09 -3.04 15.71
CA GLY A 45 -0.45 -3.41 17.03
C GLY A 45 0.63 -3.98 17.97
N ASP A 46 0.22 -4.34 19.19
CA ASP A 46 1.15 -4.78 20.26
C ASP A 46 2.09 -5.92 19.83
N GLU A 47 1.60 -6.91 19.08
CA GLU A 47 2.42 -8.02 18.57
C GLU A 47 3.47 -7.54 17.54
N ALA A 48 3.09 -6.63 16.64
CA ALA A 48 4.00 -6.08 15.64
C ALA A 48 5.06 -5.20 16.30
N LEU A 49 4.66 -4.33 17.25
CA LEU A 49 5.59 -3.50 18.01
C LEU A 49 6.55 -4.35 18.85
N ALA A 50 6.03 -5.40 19.51
CA ALA A 50 6.86 -6.34 20.25
C ALA A 50 7.88 -7.03 19.34
N PHE A 51 7.46 -7.50 18.16
CA PHE A 51 8.36 -8.09 17.17
C PHE A 51 9.45 -7.09 16.73
N LEU A 52 9.09 -5.86 16.36
CA LEU A 52 10.06 -4.83 15.94
C LEU A 52 11.13 -4.55 17.01
N MET A 53 10.76 -4.56 18.29
CA MET A 53 11.69 -4.36 19.41
C MET A 53 12.62 -5.56 19.65
N THR A 54 12.28 -6.76 19.17
CA THR A 54 13.19 -7.92 19.25
C THR A 54 14.30 -7.89 18.21
N LEU A 55 14.15 -7.10 17.15
CA LEU A 55 15.07 -7.12 16.03
C LEU A 55 16.36 -6.32 16.29
N PRO A 56 17.52 -6.80 15.83
CA PRO A 56 18.71 -5.96 15.70
C PRO A 56 18.39 -4.75 14.80
N THR A 57 18.88 -3.58 15.18
CA THR A 57 18.53 -2.32 14.51
C THR A 57 19.77 -1.58 14.05
N PHE A 58 19.84 -1.30 12.76
CA PHE A 58 20.79 -0.38 12.16
C PHE A 58 20.11 0.98 11.98
N LEU A 59 20.65 1.98 12.66
CA LEU A 59 20.25 3.38 12.51
C LEU A 59 21.33 4.09 11.69
N CYS A 60 20.95 4.55 10.50
CA CYS A 60 21.87 5.02 9.48
C CYS A 60 21.50 6.42 8.99
N SER A 61 22.48 7.23 8.63
CA SER A 61 22.23 8.39 7.75
C SER A 61 22.06 7.92 6.30
N GLU A 62 21.44 8.74 5.46
CA GLU A 62 21.54 8.59 4.02
C GLU A 62 23.01 8.71 3.58
N VAL A 63 23.32 8.12 2.43
CA VAL A 63 24.65 8.20 1.82
C VAL A 63 24.94 9.63 1.41
N SER A 64 26.02 10.17 1.95
CA SER A 64 26.62 11.44 1.51
C SER A 64 27.90 11.16 0.71
N GLY A 65 28.12 11.89 -0.37
CA GLY A 65 29.32 11.69 -1.19
C GLY A 65 29.57 12.78 -2.23
N ALA A 66 30.80 13.29 -2.26
CA ALA A 66 31.32 14.11 -3.34
C ALA A 66 32.39 13.32 -4.11
N LYS A 67 32.18 13.10 -5.41
CA LYS A 67 33.11 12.50 -6.39
C LYS A 67 34.05 11.41 -5.84
N GLY A 68 33.54 10.17 -5.76
CA GLY A 68 34.36 8.96 -5.69
C GLY A 68 34.45 8.24 -4.34
N GLY A 69 33.61 8.61 -3.38
CA GLY A 69 33.42 7.87 -2.13
C GLY A 69 32.01 8.09 -1.57
N ALA A 70 31.50 7.09 -0.84
CA ALA A 70 30.22 7.15 -0.15
C ALA A 70 30.45 7.10 1.36
N THR A 71 29.81 7.96 2.13
CA THR A 71 29.93 8.01 3.59
C THR A 71 28.55 7.95 4.23
N MET A 72 28.41 7.14 5.27
CA MET A 72 27.19 7.04 6.08
C MET A 72 27.55 7.04 7.55
N HIS A 73 26.76 7.72 8.37
CA HIS A 73 26.82 7.56 9.81
C HIS A 73 26.04 6.32 10.22
N VAL A 74 26.63 5.40 10.99
CA VAL A 74 26.00 4.12 11.33
C VAL A 74 26.07 3.86 12.84
N ARG A 75 24.92 3.51 13.43
CA ARG A 75 24.77 3.06 14.81
C ARG A 75 24.04 1.73 14.84
N PHE A 76 24.46 0.82 15.69
CA PHE A 76 23.84 -0.49 15.87
C PHE A 76 23.31 -0.63 17.28
N GLY A 77 22.07 -1.10 17.41
CA GLY A 77 21.41 -1.18 18.70
C GLY A 77 20.10 -1.94 18.67
N ARG A 78 19.24 -1.61 19.61
CA ARG A 78 17.88 -2.15 19.75
C ARG A 78 16.86 -1.06 19.99
N LEU A 79 15.61 -1.37 19.70
CA LEU A 79 14.48 -0.48 19.95
C LEU A 79 13.77 -0.93 21.23
N VAL A 80 13.37 0.06 22.03
CA VAL A 80 12.56 -0.16 23.24
C VAL A 80 11.43 0.87 23.30
N ASN A 81 10.39 0.59 24.09
CA ASN A 81 9.23 1.47 24.29
C ASN A 81 8.57 1.96 22.98
N ALA A 82 8.52 1.09 21.96
CA ALA A 82 7.91 1.42 20.69
C ALA A 82 6.40 1.70 20.86
N ARG A 83 5.95 2.80 20.28
CA ARG A 83 4.56 3.25 20.28
C ARG A 83 4.21 3.74 18.88
N ALA A 84 3.02 3.42 18.41
CA ALA A 84 2.52 3.89 17.12
C ALA A 84 1.17 4.56 17.29
N ASP A 85 0.95 5.61 16.51
CA ASP A 85 -0.36 6.25 16.36
C ASP A 85 -0.82 6.19 14.90
N ARG A 86 -1.70 7.12 14.49
CA ARG A 86 -2.21 7.19 13.12
C ARG A 86 -1.22 7.79 12.12
N ARG A 87 -0.27 8.61 12.58
CA ARG A 87 0.66 9.36 11.72
C ARG A 87 2.05 8.78 11.77
N GLU A 88 2.51 8.33 12.94
CA GLU A 88 3.90 7.93 13.15
C GLU A 88 4.07 6.74 14.09
N ILE A 89 5.25 6.13 14.00
CA ILE A 89 5.81 5.24 14.99
C ILE A 89 7.01 5.94 15.64
N VAL A 90 7.10 5.81 16.96
CA VAL A 90 8.22 6.34 17.74
C VAL A 90 8.74 5.25 18.67
N ALA A 91 10.05 5.11 18.77
CA ALA A 91 10.71 4.17 19.65
C ALA A 91 11.98 4.78 20.25
N ASP A 92 12.33 4.38 21.47
CA ASP A 92 13.61 4.75 22.06
C ASP A 92 14.70 3.81 21.50
N PHE A 93 15.88 4.36 21.21
CA PHE A 93 17.00 3.61 20.64
C PHE A 93 18.10 3.41 21.68
N GLU A 94 18.37 2.16 22.00
CA GLU A 94 19.46 1.76 22.90
C GLU A 94 20.67 1.34 22.04
N PRO A 95 21.71 2.20 21.95
CA PRO A 95 22.90 1.90 21.16
C PRO A 95 23.71 0.78 21.84
N ILE A 96 24.23 -0.13 21.02
CA ILE A 96 25.14 -1.21 21.43
C ILE A 96 26.53 -0.96 20.86
N VAL A 97 26.64 -0.61 19.57
CA VAL A 97 27.91 -0.26 18.91
C VAL A 97 27.72 1.01 18.09
N GLU A 98 28.60 1.99 18.29
CA GLU A 98 28.59 3.24 17.54
C GLU A 98 29.73 3.25 16.52
N PHE A 99 29.41 3.00 15.25
CA PHE A 99 30.41 3.00 14.17
C PHE A 99 30.79 4.44 13.74
N GLY A 100 29.90 5.40 13.97
CA GLY A 100 30.05 6.78 13.51
C GLY A 100 30.09 6.82 11.98
N ASP A 101 30.89 7.73 11.42
CA ASP A 101 31.03 7.88 9.97
C ASP A 101 31.82 6.73 9.36
N VAL A 102 31.16 5.89 8.56
CA VAL A 102 31.74 4.78 7.80
C VAL A 102 31.92 5.19 6.35
N THR A 103 33.13 5.01 5.83
CA THR A 103 33.46 5.30 4.43
C THR A 103 33.47 4.02 3.59
N PHE A 104 32.83 4.08 2.44
CA PHE A 104 32.72 3.05 1.42
C PHE A 104 33.44 3.51 0.13
N SER A 105 33.91 2.57 -0.67
CA SER A 105 34.60 2.91 -1.92
C SER A 105 33.67 3.59 -2.93
N ASP A 106 32.42 3.14 -2.99
CA ASP A 106 31.34 3.74 -3.77
C ASP A 106 29.99 3.33 -3.17
N VAL A 107 28.91 3.74 -3.82
CA VAL A 107 27.55 3.39 -3.41
C VAL A 107 27.30 1.89 -3.52
N ASN A 108 27.93 1.21 -4.50
CA ASN A 108 27.74 -0.22 -4.72
C ASN A 108 28.31 -1.03 -3.54
N ASP A 109 29.45 -0.60 -3.01
CA ASP A 109 30.07 -1.17 -1.82
C ASP A 109 29.18 -1.01 -0.57
N ALA A 110 28.50 0.13 -0.44
CA ALA A 110 27.51 0.35 0.62
C ALA A 110 26.26 -0.53 0.42
N THR A 111 25.75 -0.64 -0.81
CA THR A 111 24.61 -1.52 -1.13
C THR A 111 24.92 -2.98 -0.87
N GLU A 112 26.13 -3.44 -1.19
CA GLU A 112 26.55 -4.83 -0.93
C GLU A 112 26.66 -5.09 0.58
N ALA A 113 27.24 -4.16 1.33
CA ALA A 113 27.41 -4.28 2.78
C ALA A 113 26.07 -4.39 3.53
N PHE A 114 25.07 -3.59 3.14
CA PHE A 114 23.72 -3.63 3.72
C PHE A 114 22.78 -4.56 2.97
N GLN A 115 23.23 -5.20 1.89
CA GLN A 115 22.39 -5.95 0.94
C GLN A 115 21.23 -5.12 0.35
N ALA A 116 21.31 -3.79 0.36
CA ALA A 116 20.26 -2.85 -0.04
C ALA A 116 20.30 -2.52 -1.54
N ASP A 117 19.22 -1.97 -2.11
CA ASP A 117 19.29 -1.32 -3.43
C ASP A 117 19.82 0.12 -3.29
N GLY A 118 20.48 0.65 -4.33
CA GLY A 118 21.14 1.96 -4.32
C GLY A 118 20.19 3.11 -4.00
N PHE A 119 18.93 3.03 -4.43
CA PHE A 119 17.91 4.03 -4.11
C PHE A 119 17.52 4.07 -2.63
N GLN A 120 17.63 2.94 -1.91
CA GLN A 120 17.27 2.85 -0.49
C GLN A 120 18.22 3.69 0.36
N LEU A 121 19.49 3.76 -0.03
CA LEU A 121 20.52 4.45 0.73
C LEU A 121 20.44 5.99 0.63
N TYR A 122 19.59 6.53 -0.26
CA TYR A 122 19.39 7.96 -0.48
C TYR A 122 18.01 8.44 -0.03
N ARG A 123 17.34 7.67 0.84
CA ARG A 123 15.97 8.00 1.23
C ARG A 123 15.69 7.68 2.68
N THR A 124 15.01 8.61 3.34
CA THR A 124 14.52 8.44 4.69
C THR A 124 13.38 7.42 4.70
N HIS A 125 13.60 6.30 5.39
CA HIS A 125 12.64 5.21 5.51
C HIS A 125 12.99 4.26 6.67
N TRP A 126 12.03 3.42 7.03
CA TRP A 126 12.25 2.31 7.95
C TRP A 126 11.79 1.01 7.30
N ALA A 127 12.76 0.13 7.03
CA ALA A 127 12.54 -1.19 6.49
C ALA A 127 12.76 -2.28 7.57
N VAL A 128 11.96 -3.33 7.52
CA VAL A 128 12.28 -4.61 8.15
C VAL A 128 12.77 -5.53 7.04
N ARG A 129 13.94 -6.14 7.24
CA ARG A 129 14.61 -6.88 6.16
C ARG A 129 14.88 -8.31 6.58
N GLU A 130 14.73 -9.22 5.62
CA GLU A 130 15.15 -10.61 5.75
C GLU A 130 16.68 -10.67 5.59
N GLY A 131 17.35 -11.35 6.52
CA GLY A 131 18.80 -11.53 6.51
C GLY A 131 19.42 -11.48 7.91
N GLU A 132 20.61 -12.04 8.03
CA GLU A 132 21.37 -12.00 9.27
C GLU A 132 22.03 -10.62 9.45
N ALA A 133 21.94 -10.04 10.66
CA ALA A 133 22.68 -8.81 10.99
C ALA A 133 24.20 -9.03 11.05
N LYS A 134 24.63 -10.28 11.27
CA LYS A 134 26.04 -10.64 11.48
C LYS A 134 26.96 -10.31 10.29
N PRO A 135 26.67 -10.71 9.05
CA PRO A 135 27.47 -10.31 7.88
C PRO A 135 27.64 -8.80 7.74
N ILE A 136 26.60 -8.02 8.06
CA ILE A 136 26.62 -6.55 8.00
C ILE A 136 27.59 -6.01 9.06
N LEU A 137 27.47 -6.48 10.31
CA LEU A 137 28.38 -6.09 11.39
C LEU A 137 29.85 -6.43 11.08
N GLU A 138 30.12 -7.61 10.51
CA GLU A 138 31.46 -8.00 10.07
C GLU A 138 31.98 -7.10 8.94
N ALA A 139 31.12 -6.71 7.99
CA ALA A 139 31.48 -5.79 6.92
C ALA A 139 31.79 -4.37 7.45
N LEU A 140 31.03 -3.88 8.43
CA LEU A 140 31.28 -2.59 9.08
C LEU A 140 32.57 -2.62 9.92
N ALA A 141 32.79 -3.69 10.68
CA ALA A 141 34.00 -3.86 11.49
C ALA A 141 35.29 -3.86 10.63
N LYS A 142 35.26 -4.44 9.43
CA LYS A 142 36.40 -4.38 8.49
C LYS A 142 36.77 -2.95 8.09
N ARG A 143 35.81 -2.03 8.10
CA ARG A 143 35.99 -0.60 7.77
C ARG A 143 36.33 0.26 8.99
N LYS A 144 36.11 -0.26 10.20
CA LYS A 144 36.38 0.38 11.50
C LYS A 144 37.26 -0.53 12.37
N PRO A 145 38.58 -0.62 12.10
CA PRO A 145 39.48 -1.55 12.79
C PRO A 145 39.46 -1.42 14.32
N GLU A 146 39.20 -0.23 14.84
CA GLU A 146 39.08 0.09 16.26
C GLU A 146 37.90 -0.60 16.95
N LEU A 147 36.84 -0.96 16.21
CA LEU A 147 35.64 -1.62 16.73
C LEU A 147 35.64 -3.15 16.51
N VAL A 148 36.66 -3.71 15.88
CA VAL A 148 36.71 -5.15 15.54
C VAL A 148 36.60 -6.03 16.79
N GLN A 149 37.26 -5.67 17.89
CA GLN A 149 37.21 -6.45 19.13
C GLN A 149 35.82 -6.39 19.78
N GLU A 150 35.18 -5.23 19.76
CA GLU A 150 33.85 -5.01 20.31
C GLU A 150 32.78 -5.78 19.52
N VAL A 151 32.81 -5.67 18.19
CA VAL A 151 31.91 -6.43 17.31
C VAL A 151 32.14 -7.94 17.45
N SER A 152 33.39 -8.39 17.54
CA SER A 152 33.69 -9.82 17.75
C SER A 152 33.13 -10.33 19.08
N ALA A 153 33.21 -9.53 20.14
CA ALA A 153 32.64 -9.88 21.45
C ALA A 153 31.11 -9.94 21.40
N LEU A 154 30.46 -8.98 20.72
CA LEU A 154 29.02 -8.93 20.52
C LEU A 154 28.49 -10.17 19.78
N LEU A 155 29.15 -10.55 18.68
CA LEU A 155 28.80 -11.72 17.88
C LEU A 155 29.02 -13.03 18.65
N ALA A 156 30.04 -13.09 19.51
CA ALA A 156 30.34 -14.27 20.33
C ALA A 156 29.39 -14.44 21.52
N ALA A 157 28.77 -13.36 22.01
CA ALA A 157 27.91 -13.39 23.18
C ALA A 157 26.49 -13.92 22.89
N GLU A 158 26.17 -14.32 21.64
CA GLU A 158 24.81 -14.66 21.18
C GLU A 158 23.74 -13.62 21.61
N GLN A 159 24.18 -12.38 21.83
CA GLN A 159 23.29 -11.27 22.19
C GLN A 159 22.41 -10.83 21.01
N ILE A 160 22.54 -11.46 19.85
CA ILE A 160 21.56 -11.38 18.76
C ILE A 160 20.68 -12.61 18.92
N ALA A 161 19.71 -12.54 19.85
CA ALA A 161 18.74 -13.62 20.03
C ALA A 161 17.96 -13.80 18.71
N PRO A 162 17.61 -15.05 18.33
CA PRO A 162 16.78 -15.27 17.15
C PRO A 162 15.48 -14.51 17.33
N ALA A 163 15.13 -13.71 16.32
CA ALA A 163 13.89 -12.95 16.31
C ALA A 163 12.71 -13.92 16.51
N ALA A 164 11.68 -13.49 17.26
CA ALA A 164 10.40 -14.18 17.24
C ALA A 164 9.95 -14.34 15.76
N PRO A 165 9.20 -15.39 15.39
CA PRO A 165 8.66 -15.46 14.04
C PRO A 165 7.84 -14.18 13.77
N PRO A 166 7.89 -13.65 12.54
CA PRO A 166 7.11 -12.47 12.20
C PRO A 166 5.62 -12.74 12.46
N PRO A 167 4.87 -11.73 12.93
CA PRO A 167 3.46 -11.88 13.20
C PRO A 167 2.71 -12.30 11.93
N GLU A 168 1.74 -13.19 12.09
CA GLU A 168 0.93 -13.65 10.96
C GLU A 168 -0.04 -12.57 10.50
N ARG A 169 -0.28 -12.52 9.18
CA ARG A 169 -1.28 -11.65 8.55
C ARG A 169 -2.68 -12.00 9.06
N LYS A 170 -3.28 -11.13 9.89
CA LYS A 170 -4.61 -11.36 10.48
C LYS A 170 -5.72 -10.87 9.57
N LYS A 171 -6.54 -11.79 9.08
CA LYS A 171 -7.75 -11.51 8.30
C LYS A 171 -9.00 -11.82 9.12
N ASN A 172 -9.95 -10.88 9.18
CA ASN A 172 -11.26 -11.12 9.79
C ASN A 172 -12.15 -11.94 8.85
N ILE A 173 -12.03 -13.27 8.89
CA ILE A 173 -12.82 -14.21 8.09
C ILE A 173 -14.07 -14.61 8.88
N ILE A 174 -15.24 -14.37 8.30
CA ILE A 174 -16.54 -14.60 8.96
C ILE A 174 -17.26 -15.86 8.45
N ALA A 175 -16.93 -16.34 7.25
CA ALA A 175 -17.53 -17.53 6.66
C ALA A 175 -16.65 -18.11 5.54
N THR A 176 -16.87 -19.39 5.23
CA THR A 176 -16.35 -20.06 4.04
C THR A 176 -17.53 -20.63 3.26
N ILE A 177 -17.60 -20.34 1.96
CA ILE A 177 -18.72 -20.74 1.09
C ILE A 177 -18.22 -21.46 -0.17
N ASP A 178 -19.10 -22.24 -0.79
CA ASP A 178 -18.84 -22.99 -2.03
C ASP A 178 -19.97 -22.86 -3.07
N ASN A 179 -21.01 -22.08 -2.76
CA ASN A 179 -22.18 -21.83 -3.60
C ASN A 179 -22.84 -20.48 -3.30
N VAL A 180 -23.71 -20.00 -4.20
CA VAL A 180 -24.40 -18.70 -4.11
C VAL A 180 -25.37 -18.64 -2.93
N GLU A 181 -26.07 -19.72 -2.61
CA GLU A 181 -27.02 -19.77 -1.50
C GLU A 181 -26.32 -19.58 -0.15
N GLY A 182 -25.18 -20.24 0.05
CA GLY A 182 -24.32 -20.11 1.22
C GLY A 182 -23.77 -18.70 1.36
N PHE A 183 -23.39 -18.06 0.26
CA PHE A 183 -22.98 -16.66 0.25
C PHE A 183 -24.10 -15.72 0.71
N LEU A 184 -25.32 -15.88 0.17
CA LEU A 184 -26.47 -15.08 0.58
C LEU A 184 -26.85 -15.30 2.05
N ALA A 185 -26.77 -16.54 2.53
CA ALA A 185 -27.00 -16.87 3.94
C ALA A 185 -25.96 -16.19 4.86
N ALA A 186 -24.68 -16.19 4.45
CA ALA A 186 -23.62 -15.50 5.19
C ALA A 186 -23.87 -13.99 5.26
N LEU A 187 -24.32 -13.35 4.17
CA LEU A 187 -24.67 -11.93 4.17
C LEU A 187 -25.85 -11.60 5.08
N GLN A 188 -26.86 -12.46 5.13
CA GLN A 188 -28.02 -12.28 6.01
C GLN A 188 -27.66 -12.42 7.50
N GLY A 189 -26.59 -13.15 7.83
CA GLY A 189 -26.09 -13.30 9.18
C GLY A 189 -25.30 -12.10 9.71
N LEU A 190 -24.99 -11.12 8.86
CA LEU A 190 -24.24 -9.93 9.26
C LEU A 190 -25.08 -9.03 10.19
N PRO A 191 -24.45 -8.39 11.18
CA PRO A 191 -25.14 -7.43 12.03
C PRO A 191 -25.64 -6.24 11.21
N LEU A 192 -26.85 -5.76 11.53
CA LEU A 192 -27.34 -4.49 11.01
C LEU A 192 -26.55 -3.35 11.66
N LEU A 193 -25.73 -2.67 10.87
CA LEU A 193 -24.97 -1.51 11.29
C LEU A 193 -25.75 -0.24 10.96
N ASN A 194 -26.13 0.54 11.97
CA ASN A 194 -26.79 1.84 11.77
C ASN A 194 -25.79 2.87 11.24
N ASN A 195 -26.21 3.70 10.29
CA ASN A 195 -25.41 4.79 9.68
C ASN A 195 -24.13 4.31 8.98
N THR A 196 -24.14 3.08 8.48
CA THR A 196 -23.03 2.46 7.75
C THR A 196 -23.56 1.97 6.41
N GLU A 197 -22.89 2.35 5.32
CA GLU A 197 -23.12 1.74 4.01
C GLU A 197 -22.16 0.58 3.79
N ILE A 198 -22.65 -0.48 3.14
CA ILE A 198 -21.87 -1.69 2.87
C ILE A 198 -21.44 -1.70 1.41
N PHE A 199 -20.14 -1.92 1.21
CA PHE A 199 -19.55 -2.18 -0.10
C PHE A 199 -18.81 -3.51 -0.12
N TYR A 200 -18.54 -4.02 -1.32
CA TYR A 200 -18.00 -5.34 -1.56
C TYR A 200 -16.89 -5.28 -2.62
N ARG A 201 -15.89 -6.13 -2.48
CA ARG A 201 -14.86 -6.37 -3.51
C ARG A 201 -14.57 -7.87 -3.59
N GLY A 202 -14.46 -8.39 -4.80
CA GLY A 202 -14.04 -9.77 -5.02
C GLY A 202 -12.56 -9.84 -5.35
N HIS A 203 -11.84 -10.74 -4.69
CA HIS A 203 -10.50 -11.14 -5.08
C HIS A 203 -10.52 -12.60 -5.51
N GLU A 204 -10.03 -12.88 -6.72
CA GLU A 204 -9.86 -14.25 -7.21
C GLU A 204 -8.83 -15.04 -6.39
N ASP A 205 -7.91 -14.39 -5.69
CA ASP A 205 -6.92 -15.03 -4.84
C ASP A 205 -6.96 -14.39 -3.46
N ALA A 206 -7.18 -15.21 -2.43
CA ALA A 206 -7.22 -14.77 -1.04
C ALA A 206 -5.87 -14.24 -0.53
N ASN A 207 -4.78 -14.29 -1.29
CA ASN A 207 -3.51 -13.65 -0.93
C ASN A 207 -3.40 -12.21 -1.44
N PHE A 208 -4.31 -11.76 -2.32
CA PHE A 208 -4.27 -10.42 -2.86
C PHE A 208 -4.42 -9.34 -1.78
N GLU A 209 -3.81 -8.19 -2.05
CA GLU A 209 -3.77 -7.05 -1.15
C GLU A 209 -4.84 -6.02 -1.50
N LEU A 210 -5.28 -5.29 -0.48
CA LEU A 210 -6.14 -4.12 -0.60
C LEU A 210 -5.33 -2.87 -0.97
N THR A 211 -4.52 -3.01 -2.01
CA THR A 211 -3.57 -1.98 -2.44
C THR A 211 -3.85 -1.57 -3.89
N PRO A 212 -4.12 -0.27 -4.15
CA PRO A 212 -4.26 0.27 -5.50
C PRO A 212 -3.06 -0.05 -6.38
N SER A 213 -3.28 -0.20 -7.68
CA SER A 213 -2.26 -0.64 -8.64
C SER A 213 -1.01 0.25 -8.66
N VAL A 214 -1.16 1.57 -8.50
CA VAL A 214 0.01 2.48 -8.46
C VAL A 214 0.86 2.34 -7.20
N LEU A 215 0.24 1.88 -6.11
CA LEU A 215 0.86 1.68 -4.79
C LEU A 215 1.36 0.24 -4.60
N ARG A 216 1.39 -0.58 -5.65
CA ARG A 216 1.97 -1.93 -5.55
C ARG A 216 3.49 -1.88 -5.62
N LYS A 217 4.11 -2.76 -4.84
CA LYS A 217 5.56 -2.96 -4.77
C LYS A 217 5.96 -4.26 -5.47
N TRP A 218 7.20 -4.33 -5.93
CA TRP A 218 7.84 -5.59 -6.28
C TRP A 218 8.09 -6.42 -5.01
N PRO A 219 8.36 -7.74 -5.11
CA PRO A 219 8.62 -8.59 -3.94
C PRO A 219 9.77 -8.12 -3.04
N ASP A 220 10.72 -7.35 -3.60
CA ASP A 220 11.83 -6.72 -2.87
C ASP A 220 11.44 -5.43 -2.10
N GLY A 221 10.17 -5.02 -2.19
CA GLY A 221 9.61 -3.84 -1.54
C GLY A 221 9.82 -2.53 -2.30
N SER A 222 10.42 -2.55 -3.50
CA SER A 222 10.56 -1.37 -4.36
C SER A 222 9.26 -1.03 -5.11
N TRP A 223 9.03 0.24 -5.46
CA TRP A 223 7.78 0.65 -6.13
C TRP A 223 7.73 0.24 -7.61
N GLN A 224 6.57 -0.23 -8.07
CA GLN A 224 6.37 -0.56 -9.48
C GLN A 224 6.11 0.68 -10.34
N TYR A 225 5.16 1.54 -9.91
CA TYR A 225 4.65 2.65 -10.73
C TYR A 225 4.61 4.00 -10.02
N LEU A 226 4.55 4.04 -8.69
CA LEU A 226 4.44 5.28 -7.91
C LEU A 226 5.46 6.38 -8.30
N PRO A 227 6.74 6.07 -8.59
CA PRO A 227 7.72 7.09 -9.01
C PRO A 227 7.43 7.74 -10.36
N SER A 228 6.56 7.15 -11.17
CA SER A 228 6.22 7.64 -12.52
C SER A 228 4.75 7.97 -12.67
N GLU A 229 3.97 8.01 -11.59
CA GLU A 229 2.52 8.22 -11.62
C GLU A 229 2.10 9.47 -12.40
N ASP A 230 2.75 10.62 -12.18
CA ASP A 230 2.40 11.86 -12.86
C ASP A 230 2.68 11.80 -14.36
N ARG A 231 3.79 11.16 -14.74
CA ARG A 231 4.15 10.94 -16.15
C ARG A 231 3.17 9.98 -16.82
N LEU A 232 2.81 8.88 -16.16
CA LEU A 232 1.81 7.92 -16.66
C LEU A 232 0.49 8.62 -16.96
N ASN A 233 0.01 9.45 -16.03
CA ASN A 233 -1.24 10.21 -16.20
C ASN A 233 -1.15 11.19 -17.38
N LYS A 234 -0.05 11.95 -17.47
CA LYS A 234 0.17 12.92 -18.55
C LYS A 234 0.26 12.25 -19.93
N GLU A 235 1.00 11.15 -20.05
CA GLU A 235 1.15 10.43 -21.32
C GLU A 235 -0.19 9.88 -21.84
N LEU A 236 -1.02 9.30 -20.96
CA LEU A 236 -2.34 8.81 -21.38
C LEU A 236 -3.28 9.97 -21.78
N LEU A 237 -3.25 11.07 -21.03
CA LEU A 237 -4.05 12.26 -21.32
C LEU A 237 -3.65 12.90 -22.65
N ILE A 238 -2.35 12.97 -22.96
CA ILE A 238 -1.84 13.47 -24.24
C ILE A 238 -2.28 12.55 -25.39
N ALA A 239 -2.13 11.24 -25.23
CA ALA A 239 -2.45 10.26 -26.27
C ALA A 239 -3.95 10.19 -26.61
N HIS A 240 -4.82 10.42 -25.61
CA HIS A 240 -6.26 10.25 -25.74
C HIS A 240 -7.07 11.45 -25.24
N TYR A 241 -6.58 12.67 -25.46
CA TYR A 241 -7.18 13.91 -24.94
C TYR A 241 -8.70 14.02 -25.13
N GLU A 242 -9.21 13.63 -26.30
CA GLU A 242 -10.65 13.66 -26.63
C GLU A 242 -11.51 12.85 -25.66
N GLU A 243 -11.00 11.72 -25.15
CA GLU A 243 -11.70 10.88 -24.18
C GLU A 243 -11.85 11.56 -22.81
N PHE A 244 -10.94 12.48 -22.45
CA PHE A 244 -10.91 13.15 -21.15
C PHE A 244 -11.59 14.54 -21.16
N GLN A 245 -12.04 15.05 -22.31
CA GLN A 245 -12.58 16.42 -22.42
C GLN A 245 -13.80 16.69 -21.52
N SER A 246 -14.59 15.66 -21.22
CA SER A 246 -15.78 15.78 -20.38
C SER A 246 -15.48 15.71 -18.87
N ASP A 247 -14.26 15.36 -18.51
CA ASP A 247 -13.87 15.12 -17.12
C ASP A 247 -13.69 16.48 -16.43
N GLN A 248 -14.40 16.70 -15.32
CA GLN A 248 -14.44 17.99 -14.66
C GLN A 248 -13.38 18.10 -13.56
N TYR A 249 -13.11 16.97 -12.89
CA TYR A 249 -12.17 16.88 -11.79
C TYR A 249 -11.11 15.82 -12.11
N CYS A 250 -9.93 15.94 -11.53
CA CYS A 250 -8.85 14.96 -11.62
C CYS A 250 -9.34 13.56 -11.21
N PHE A 251 -10.25 13.47 -10.23
CA PHE A 251 -10.90 12.21 -9.86
C PHE A 251 -11.64 11.54 -11.04
N ASP A 252 -12.37 12.30 -11.85
CA ASP A 252 -13.07 11.76 -13.02
C ASP A 252 -12.05 11.15 -14.01
N SER A 253 -10.93 11.85 -14.23
CA SER A 253 -9.84 11.37 -15.08
C SER A 253 -9.17 10.12 -14.53
N LEU A 254 -8.94 10.03 -13.21
CA LEU A 254 -8.38 8.83 -12.57
C LEU A 254 -9.32 7.62 -12.70
N VAL A 255 -10.62 7.81 -12.52
CA VAL A 255 -11.62 6.75 -12.73
C VAL A 255 -11.57 6.24 -14.17
N ARG A 256 -11.47 7.15 -15.14
CA ARG A 256 -11.34 6.79 -16.56
C ARG A 256 -10.01 6.10 -16.88
N MET A 257 -8.90 6.60 -16.33
CA MET A 257 -7.57 6.00 -16.44
C MET A 257 -7.57 4.55 -15.94
N GLN A 258 -8.15 4.31 -14.75
CA GLN A 258 -8.30 2.98 -14.17
C GLN A 258 -9.17 2.07 -15.04
N HIS A 259 -10.25 2.59 -15.62
CA HIS A 259 -11.10 1.83 -16.55
C HIS A 259 -10.32 1.32 -17.77
N PHE A 260 -9.37 2.10 -18.28
CA PHE A 260 -8.47 1.69 -19.36
C PHE A 260 -7.23 0.91 -18.90
N GLY A 261 -7.13 0.59 -17.61
CA GLY A 261 -6.06 -0.23 -17.04
C GLY A 261 -4.79 0.52 -16.66
N LEU A 262 -4.80 1.86 -16.66
CA LEU A 262 -3.68 2.64 -16.14
C LEU A 262 -3.59 2.46 -14.61
N PRO A 263 -2.38 2.28 -14.03
CA PRO A 263 -2.23 2.21 -12.58
C PRO A 263 -2.65 3.53 -11.90
N THR A 264 -3.55 3.47 -10.92
CA THR A 264 -4.01 4.65 -10.17
C THR A 264 -4.07 4.42 -8.66
N ARG A 265 -4.37 5.48 -7.90
CA ARG A 265 -4.61 5.49 -6.44
C ARG A 265 -5.98 4.97 -6.02
N LEU A 266 -6.80 4.53 -6.98
CA LEU A 266 -8.16 4.08 -6.73
C LEU A 266 -8.21 2.57 -6.53
N LEU A 267 -9.02 2.13 -5.58
CA LEU A 267 -9.40 0.73 -5.40
C LEU A 267 -10.91 0.60 -5.59
N ASP A 268 -11.34 -0.22 -6.55
CA ASP A 268 -12.77 -0.38 -6.87
C ASP A 268 -13.51 -1.13 -5.76
N ILE A 269 -14.68 -0.63 -5.39
CA ILE A 269 -15.62 -1.32 -4.51
C ILE A 269 -17.03 -1.19 -5.08
N SER A 270 -17.91 -2.16 -4.81
CA SER A 270 -19.25 -2.23 -5.37
C SER A 270 -20.30 -2.35 -4.28
N SER A 271 -21.43 -1.68 -4.38
CA SER A 271 -22.58 -1.99 -3.49
C SER A 271 -23.35 -3.24 -3.94
N ASN A 272 -22.96 -3.90 -5.03
CA ASN A 272 -23.56 -5.17 -5.46
C ASN A 272 -22.71 -6.38 -5.01
N PRO A 273 -23.19 -7.17 -4.03
CA PRO A 273 -22.43 -8.30 -3.50
C PRO A 273 -22.23 -9.44 -4.51
N LEU A 274 -23.15 -9.63 -5.46
CA LEU A 274 -23.04 -10.72 -6.45
C LEU A 274 -21.99 -10.40 -7.54
N ILE A 275 -21.77 -9.12 -7.83
CA ILE A 275 -20.68 -8.68 -8.72
C ILE A 275 -19.33 -8.92 -8.04
N ALA A 276 -19.23 -8.65 -6.73
CA ALA A 276 -18.03 -9.00 -5.96
C ALA A 276 -17.82 -10.52 -5.91
N LEU A 277 -18.87 -11.31 -5.70
CA LEU A 277 -18.78 -12.78 -5.75
C LEU A 277 -18.30 -13.29 -7.11
N PHE A 278 -18.80 -12.69 -8.20
CA PHE A 278 -18.32 -12.98 -9.55
C PHE A 278 -16.81 -12.76 -9.65
N PHE A 279 -16.29 -11.60 -9.22
CA PHE A 279 -14.86 -11.31 -9.24
C PHE A 279 -14.02 -12.18 -8.30
N ALA A 280 -14.61 -12.71 -7.23
CA ALA A 280 -13.94 -13.68 -6.37
C ALA A 280 -13.75 -15.06 -7.03
N CYS A 281 -14.54 -15.36 -8.07
CA CYS A 281 -14.50 -16.63 -8.78
C CYS A 281 -13.90 -16.53 -10.18
N TYR A 282 -14.03 -15.36 -10.82
CA TYR A 282 -13.68 -15.15 -12.21
C TYR A 282 -12.19 -14.80 -12.36
N GLY A 283 -11.42 -15.76 -12.88
CA GLY A 283 -9.98 -15.64 -13.06
C GLY A 283 -9.41 -16.60 -14.09
N LYS A 284 -8.08 -16.72 -14.13
CA LYS A 284 -7.39 -17.70 -14.98
C LYS A 284 -7.73 -19.12 -14.53
N GLN A 285 -7.73 -20.07 -15.47
CA GLN A 285 -8.03 -21.47 -15.14
C GLN A 285 -7.08 -22.06 -14.08
N GLU A 286 -5.84 -21.59 -14.06
CA GLU A 286 -4.79 -21.99 -13.11
C GLU A 286 -5.07 -21.52 -11.67
N SER A 287 -5.88 -20.47 -11.49
CA SER A 287 -6.24 -19.95 -10.15
C SER A 287 -7.55 -20.53 -9.61
N MET A 288 -8.17 -21.51 -10.30
CA MET A 288 -9.43 -22.11 -9.87
C MET A 288 -9.33 -22.91 -8.58
N ASP A 289 -8.18 -23.51 -8.30
CA ASP A 289 -7.91 -24.28 -7.08
C ASP A 289 -7.47 -23.40 -5.90
N ILE A 290 -7.09 -22.14 -6.17
CA ILE A 290 -6.74 -21.17 -5.13
C ILE A 290 -8.04 -20.58 -4.58
N PRO A 291 -8.27 -20.55 -3.25
CA PRO A 291 -9.44 -19.89 -2.68
C PRO A 291 -9.50 -18.41 -3.05
N GLY A 292 -10.68 -17.93 -3.43
CA GLY A 292 -10.96 -16.50 -3.57
C GLY A 292 -11.48 -15.92 -2.26
N GLU A 293 -11.75 -14.62 -2.24
CA GLU A 293 -12.42 -13.95 -1.13
C GLU A 293 -13.36 -12.84 -1.60
N VAL A 294 -14.50 -12.70 -0.90
CA VAL A 294 -15.33 -11.49 -0.97
C VAL A 294 -15.05 -10.67 0.28
N ILE A 295 -14.56 -9.46 0.05
CA ILE A 295 -14.24 -8.48 1.07
C ILE A 295 -15.45 -7.56 1.24
N ILE A 296 -15.84 -7.35 2.49
CA ILE A 296 -16.99 -6.54 2.88
C ILE A 296 -16.46 -5.33 3.66
N PHE A 297 -16.82 -4.14 3.20
CA PHE A 297 -16.46 -2.87 3.79
C PHE A 297 -17.68 -2.25 4.45
N GLY A 298 -17.64 -2.09 5.77
CA GLY A 298 -18.57 -1.24 6.51
C GLY A 298 -18.03 0.18 6.56
N VAL A 299 -18.62 1.11 5.80
CA VAL A 299 -18.19 2.51 5.72
C VAL A 299 -19.20 3.40 6.43
N PRO A 300 -18.83 4.14 7.49
CA PRO A 300 -19.71 5.12 8.11
C PRO A 300 -20.13 6.19 7.11
N GLU A 301 -21.42 6.53 7.04
CA GLU A 301 -21.96 7.48 6.06
C GLU A 301 -21.21 8.83 6.06
N VAL A 302 -20.77 9.28 7.23
CA VAL A 302 -20.03 10.54 7.40
C VAL A 302 -18.66 10.56 6.70
N LYS A 303 -18.10 9.37 6.41
CA LYS A 303 -16.81 9.18 5.73
C LYS A 303 -16.96 9.01 4.22
N ILE A 304 -18.18 8.82 3.74
CA ILE A 304 -18.46 8.73 2.31
C ILE A 304 -18.45 10.13 1.72
N LYS A 305 -17.63 10.33 0.70
CA LYS A 305 -17.51 11.59 -0.03
C LYS A 305 -18.10 11.44 -1.42
N TYR A 306 -18.52 12.57 -1.98
CA TYR A 306 -18.92 12.67 -3.38
C TYR A 306 -17.74 13.20 -4.19
N TYR A 307 -17.77 12.93 -5.50
CA TYR A 307 -16.72 13.26 -6.45
C TYR A 307 -16.27 14.74 -6.44
N ASP A 308 -17.12 15.66 -5.99
CA ASP A 308 -16.88 17.11 -5.97
C ASP A 308 -16.39 17.64 -4.62
N ALA A 309 -16.22 16.78 -3.62
CA ALA A 309 -15.70 17.19 -2.32
C ALA A 309 -14.26 17.71 -2.41
N ASP A 310 -13.93 18.68 -1.58
CA ASP A 310 -12.59 19.31 -1.54
C ASP A 310 -11.49 18.31 -1.16
N THR A 311 -11.76 17.42 -0.22
CA THR A 311 -10.85 16.33 0.13
C THR A 311 -10.58 15.43 -1.08
N VAL A 312 -11.57 15.12 -1.91
CA VAL A 312 -11.37 14.27 -3.11
C VAL A 312 -10.43 14.94 -4.10
N SER A 313 -10.58 16.25 -4.31
CA SER A 313 -9.66 17.04 -5.14
C SER A 313 -8.24 17.07 -4.57
N CYS A 314 -8.09 17.24 -3.24
CA CYS A 314 -6.78 17.21 -2.60
C CYS A 314 -6.06 15.88 -2.82
N LEU A 315 -6.75 14.75 -2.57
CA LEU A 315 -6.14 13.42 -2.72
C LEU A 315 -5.89 13.05 -4.19
N SER A 316 -6.83 13.37 -5.08
CA SER A 316 -6.70 13.02 -6.50
C SER A 316 -5.56 13.78 -7.16
N ASN A 317 -5.40 15.07 -6.84
CA ASN A 317 -4.32 15.90 -7.41
C ASN A 317 -2.91 15.54 -6.90
N LEU A 318 -2.78 14.68 -5.88
CA LEU A 318 -1.49 14.06 -5.56
C LEU A 318 -0.92 13.33 -6.78
N SER A 319 -1.78 12.77 -7.65
CA SER A 319 -1.35 12.05 -8.85
C SER A 319 -0.66 12.93 -9.90
N ASN A 320 -0.76 14.27 -9.77
CA ASN A 320 -0.14 15.24 -10.66
C ASN A 320 1.23 15.74 -10.18
N LEU A 321 1.54 15.54 -8.89
CA LEU A 321 2.85 15.86 -8.32
C LEU A 321 3.91 14.85 -8.78
N SER A 322 5.13 15.33 -8.99
CA SER A 322 6.28 14.44 -9.24
C SER A 322 6.57 13.58 -8.02
N TYR A 323 7.38 12.54 -8.19
CA TYR A 323 7.74 11.67 -7.07
C TYR A 323 8.54 12.42 -6.00
N GLU A 324 9.47 13.28 -6.41
CA GLU A 324 10.28 14.11 -5.51
C GLU A 324 9.39 15.08 -4.71
N GLN A 325 8.40 15.69 -5.37
CA GLN A 325 7.45 16.57 -4.70
C GLN A 325 6.58 15.81 -3.70
N LYS A 326 6.15 14.59 -4.02
CA LYS A 326 5.44 13.75 -3.04
C LYS A 326 6.33 13.44 -1.84
N ASP A 327 7.62 13.25 -2.04
CA ASP A 327 8.58 12.97 -0.98
C ASP A 327 8.75 14.14 0.00
N GLU A 328 8.56 15.38 -0.48
CA GLU A 328 8.57 16.60 0.33
C GLU A 328 7.31 16.78 1.21
N ILE A 329 6.27 15.95 1.04
CA ILE A 329 5.04 16.04 1.85
C ILE A 329 5.32 15.56 3.28
N ASP A 330 5.29 16.50 4.21
CA ASP A 330 5.32 16.22 5.64
C ASP A 330 3.91 16.31 6.26
N LEU A 331 3.36 15.15 6.62
CA LEU A 331 2.04 15.01 7.23
C LEU A 331 2.06 15.29 8.76
N ALA A 332 3.23 15.45 9.36
CA ALA A 332 3.35 15.77 10.80
C ALA A 332 3.13 17.26 11.08
N LEU A 333 3.33 18.13 10.08
CA LEU A 333 3.12 19.57 10.19
C LEU A 333 1.66 19.91 10.54
N ASP A 334 1.48 21.03 11.24
CA ASP A 334 0.15 21.61 11.39
C ASP A 334 -0.33 22.24 10.06
N VAL A 335 -1.62 22.59 10.01
CA VAL A 335 -2.26 23.11 8.79
C VAL A 335 -1.56 24.37 8.30
N ASP A 336 -1.17 25.30 9.18
CA ASP A 336 -0.62 26.58 8.75
C ASP A 336 0.81 26.38 8.20
N ALA A 337 1.66 25.66 8.95
CA ALA A 337 3.02 25.33 8.53
C ALA A 337 3.06 24.50 7.23
N PHE A 338 2.14 23.54 7.07
CA PHE A 338 2.06 22.74 5.85
C PHE A 338 1.74 23.60 4.63
N ASN A 339 0.77 24.52 4.73
CA ASN A 339 0.36 25.36 3.60
C ASN A 339 1.40 26.42 3.22
N GLU A 340 2.40 26.69 4.06
CA GLU A 340 3.56 27.53 3.73
C GLU A 340 4.64 26.80 2.93
N SER A 341 4.59 25.45 2.87
CA SER A 341 5.56 24.64 2.13
C SER A 341 5.46 24.79 0.61
N GLU A 342 6.57 24.61 -0.09
CA GLU A 342 6.61 24.68 -1.57
C GLU A 342 5.72 23.60 -2.21
N VAL A 343 5.72 22.38 -1.65
CA VAL A 343 4.91 21.27 -2.12
C VAL A 343 3.41 21.55 -1.98
N ALA A 344 2.96 22.15 -0.85
CA ALA A 344 1.57 22.52 -0.68
C ALA A 344 1.14 23.58 -1.69
N GLY A 345 2.01 24.56 -1.99
CA GLY A 345 1.77 25.54 -3.05
C GLY A 345 1.60 24.91 -4.44
N LYS A 346 2.43 23.92 -4.80
CA LYS A 346 2.31 23.17 -6.06
C LYS A 346 1.00 22.37 -6.12
N LEU A 347 0.67 21.64 -5.05
CA LEU A 347 -0.58 20.89 -4.95
C LEU A 347 -1.80 21.82 -5.07
N LEU A 348 -1.76 22.97 -4.39
CA LEU A 348 -2.79 23.99 -4.45
C LEU A 348 -3.00 24.52 -5.88
N HIS A 349 -1.93 24.70 -6.67
CA HIS A 349 -2.06 25.09 -8.08
C HIS A 349 -2.82 24.04 -8.89
N HIS A 350 -2.53 22.76 -8.71
CA HIS A 350 -3.26 21.69 -9.38
C HIS A 350 -4.74 21.67 -8.97
N ILE A 351 -5.04 21.78 -7.68
CA ILE A 351 -6.43 21.84 -7.18
C ILE A 351 -7.16 23.07 -7.74
N LYS A 352 -6.53 24.25 -7.74
CA LYS A 352 -7.14 25.48 -8.27
C LYS A 352 -7.35 25.45 -9.78
N SER A 353 -6.58 24.64 -10.51
CA SER A 353 -6.79 24.49 -11.96
C SER A 353 -8.15 23.87 -12.30
N GLU A 354 -8.66 22.95 -11.46
CA GLU A 354 -10.00 22.37 -11.58
C GLU A 354 -11.05 23.11 -10.73
N LYS A 355 -10.65 23.69 -9.59
CA LYS A 355 -11.51 24.40 -8.63
C LYS A 355 -10.97 25.78 -8.33
N GLY A 356 -11.23 26.74 -9.21
CA GLY A 356 -10.70 28.11 -9.07
C GLY A 356 -11.07 28.83 -7.77
N PHE A 357 -12.13 28.40 -7.08
CA PHE A 357 -12.60 28.95 -5.81
C PHE A 357 -12.08 28.21 -4.56
N PHE A 358 -11.23 27.19 -4.72
CA PHE A 358 -10.69 26.43 -3.61
C PHE A 358 -9.93 27.34 -2.63
N GLU A 359 -10.32 27.30 -1.35
CA GLU A 359 -9.65 28.04 -0.28
C GLU A 359 -8.21 27.51 -0.14
N PRO A 360 -7.18 28.37 -0.04
CA PRO A 360 -5.78 27.94 0.02
C PRO A 360 -5.42 27.35 1.40
N ARG A 361 -6.13 26.30 1.80
CA ARG A 361 -6.04 25.64 3.08
C ARG A 361 -6.21 24.14 2.89
N ILE A 362 -5.10 23.44 2.79
CA ILE A 362 -5.02 21.99 2.67
C ILE A 362 -4.70 21.41 4.04
N ASP A 363 -5.52 20.48 4.52
CA ASP A 363 -5.25 19.78 5.78
C ASP A 363 -4.36 18.55 5.51
N PRO A 364 -3.15 18.47 6.10
CA PRO A 364 -2.26 17.32 5.92
C PRO A 364 -2.90 16.00 6.38
N ASP A 365 -3.77 15.99 7.38
CA ASP A 365 -4.46 14.76 7.81
C ASP A 365 -5.32 14.15 6.69
N HIS A 366 -5.95 15.01 5.88
CA HIS A 366 -6.73 14.54 4.75
C HIS A 366 -5.84 13.90 3.69
N LEU A 367 -4.62 14.43 3.48
CA LEU A 367 -3.70 13.90 2.48
C LEU A 367 -3.18 12.50 2.85
N GLY A 368 -3.08 12.15 4.12
CA GLY A 368 -2.69 10.81 4.59
C GLY A 368 -3.84 9.80 4.69
N SER A 369 -5.06 10.21 4.39
CA SER A 369 -6.26 9.40 4.64
C SER A 369 -6.65 8.49 3.47
N ILE A 370 -7.56 7.54 3.74
CA ILE A 370 -8.28 6.76 2.72
C ILE A 370 -9.75 7.16 2.81
N ILE A 371 -10.32 7.59 1.68
CA ILE A 371 -11.73 8.00 1.62
C ILE A 371 -12.51 7.16 0.63
N CYS A 372 -13.76 6.85 0.98
CA CYS A 372 -14.72 6.22 0.09
C CYS A 372 -15.41 7.30 -0.75
N VAL A 373 -15.32 7.21 -2.08
CA VAL A 373 -15.86 8.19 -3.02
C VAL A 373 -16.90 7.55 -3.92
N LYS A 374 -18.11 8.13 -3.96
CA LYS A 374 -19.15 7.77 -4.93
C LYS A 374 -18.91 8.52 -6.24
N ALA A 375 -18.68 7.78 -7.32
CA ALA A 375 -18.44 8.34 -8.65
C ALA A 375 -19.74 8.72 -9.38
N LYS A 376 -19.63 9.56 -10.41
CA LYS A 376 -20.74 9.95 -11.29
C LYS A 376 -21.20 8.76 -12.15
N HIS A 377 -22.51 8.68 -12.41
CA HIS A 377 -23.09 7.73 -13.36
C HIS A 377 -23.01 8.21 -14.84
N THR A 378 -21.90 8.82 -15.26
CA THR A 378 -21.83 9.59 -16.51
C THR A 378 -21.34 8.84 -17.74
N ASN A 379 -20.80 7.63 -17.62
CA ASN A 379 -20.28 6.93 -18.80
C ASN A 379 -21.34 5.99 -19.42
N ASN A 380 -21.71 6.19 -20.69
CA ASN A 380 -22.68 5.31 -21.37
C ASN A 380 -22.14 3.89 -21.66
N ARG A 381 -20.85 3.64 -21.40
CA ARG A 381 -20.25 2.29 -21.35
C ARG A 381 -20.06 1.76 -19.92
N ILE A 382 -20.29 2.60 -18.91
CA ILE A 382 -20.29 2.32 -17.47
C ILE A 382 -21.68 2.67 -16.90
N LYS A 383 -22.70 1.85 -17.21
CA LYS A 383 -24.02 1.87 -16.56
C LYS A 383 -24.43 0.45 -16.20
N PRO A 384 -25.07 0.17 -15.04
CA PRO A 384 -25.17 0.92 -13.79
C PRO A 384 -24.32 0.20 -12.74
N GLN A 385 -23.03 0.50 -12.65
CA GLN A 385 -22.29 0.01 -11.51
C GLN A 385 -22.57 0.96 -10.36
N SER A 386 -23.23 0.41 -9.35
CA SER A 386 -23.10 0.69 -7.92
C SER A 386 -21.63 0.85 -7.44
N GLY A 387 -20.77 1.50 -8.23
CA GLY A 387 -19.34 1.57 -8.04
C GLY A 387 -18.99 2.77 -7.16
N ALA A 388 -18.30 2.48 -6.07
CA ALA A 388 -17.56 3.47 -5.30
C ALA A 388 -16.07 3.12 -5.38
N PHE A 389 -15.23 4.04 -4.95
CA PHE A 389 -13.78 3.85 -4.96
C PHE A 389 -13.24 4.19 -3.58
N LEU A 390 -12.29 3.40 -3.10
CA LEU A 390 -11.39 3.88 -2.05
C LEU A 390 -10.27 4.66 -2.73
N LEU A 391 -10.13 5.93 -2.39
CA LEU A 391 -9.07 6.81 -2.88
C LEU A 391 -7.98 6.92 -1.81
N TYR A 392 -6.75 6.51 -2.17
CA TYR A 392 -5.62 6.44 -1.25
C TYR A 392 -4.78 7.72 -1.31
N GLY A 393 -4.55 8.30 -0.14
CA GLY A 393 -3.69 9.44 0.08
C GLY A 393 -2.19 9.14 -0.04
N HIS A 394 -1.37 10.12 0.33
CA HIS A 394 0.07 9.98 0.43
C HIS A 394 0.44 9.07 1.62
N GLY A 395 1.16 7.98 1.36
CA GLY A 395 1.59 7.04 2.41
C GLY A 395 0.46 6.26 3.08
N ALA A 396 -0.77 6.33 2.54
CA ALA A 396 -1.92 5.66 3.11
C ALA A 396 -1.86 4.15 2.85
N MET A 397 -2.09 3.35 3.88
CA MET A 397 -2.19 1.88 3.81
C MET A 397 -3.48 1.45 4.49
N LEU A 398 -4.12 0.39 3.97
CA LEU A 398 -5.35 -0.16 4.56
C LEU A 398 -5.07 -1.52 5.17
N PRO A 399 -4.95 -1.63 6.51
CA PRO A 399 -4.78 -2.91 7.17
C PRO A 399 -5.93 -3.86 6.85
N ASP A 400 -5.65 -5.17 6.81
CA ASP A 400 -6.68 -6.16 6.51
C ASP A 400 -7.83 -6.18 7.52
N THR A 401 -7.59 -5.74 8.76
CA THR A 401 -8.61 -5.60 9.81
C THR A 401 -9.52 -4.38 9.64
N GLY A 402 -9.16 -3.46 8.73
CA GLY A 402 -9.75 -2.13 8.64
C GLY A 402 -9.04 -1.11 9.52
N GLN A 403 -9.38 0.17 9.31
CA GLN A 403 -8.81 1.30 10.03
C GLN A 403 -9.80 2.48 10.03
N ASP A 404 -9.74 3.33 11.07
CA ASP A 404 -10.49 4.58 11.14
C ASP A 404 -12.00 4.40 10.92
N GLY A 405 -12.60 3.37 11.54
CA GLY A 405 -14.03 3.09 11.41
C GLY A 405 -14.45 2.51 10.07
N LEU A 406 -13.52 2.28 9.13
CA LEU A 406 -13.74 1.37 8.00
C LEU A 406 -13.59 -0.05 8.51
N GLU A 407 -14.70 -0.74 8.70
CA GLU A 407 -14.71 -2.14 9.14
C GLU A 407 -14.50 -3.07 7.95
N ILE A 408 -13.63 -4.07 8.09
CA ILE A 408 -13.37 -5.04 7.03
C ILE A 408 -13.65 -6.45 7.54
N SER A 409 -14.48 -7.19 6.79
CA SER A 409 -14.76 -8.60 7.00
C SER A 409 -14.60 -9.36 5.68
N ARG A 410 -14.35 -10.67 5.74
CA ARG A 410 -14.10 -11.50 4.56
C ARG A 410 -14.90 -12.79 4.58
N ILE A 411 -15.40 -13.17 3.42
CA ILE A 411 -15.95 -14.49 3.16
C ILE A 411 -15.00 -15.21 2.22
N THR A 412 -14.45 -16.34 2.65
CA THR A 412 -13.61 -17.19 1.80
C THR A 412 -14.48 -17.93 0.80
N VAL A 413 -14.06 -17.93 -0.47
CA VAL A 413 -14.79 -18.53 -1.58
C VAL A 413 -14.03 -19.73 -2.12
N THR A 414 -14.69 -20.89 -2.08
CA THR A 414 -14.24 -22.15 -2.68
C THR A 414 -15.24 -22.57 -3.76
N GLY A 415 -14.99 -23.64 -4.51
CA GLY A 415 -15.96 -24.15 -5.49
C GLY A 415 -16.29 -23.17 -6.62
N LYS A 416 -15.32 -22.33 -7.04
CA LYS A 416 -15.50 -21.19 -7.97
C LYS A 416 -16.32 -21.52 -9.23
N GLN A 417 -16.11 -22.69 -9.84
CA GLN A 417 -16.85 -23.08 -11.05
C GLN A 417 -18.36 -23.24 -10.80
N ILE A 418 -18.73 -23.83 -9.66
CA ILE A 418 -20.14 -24.03 -9.27
C ILE A 418 -20.81 -22.67 -9.12
N ILE A 419 -20.13 -21.74 -8.43
CA ILE A 419 -20.62 -20.38 -8.23
C ILE A 419 -20.77 -19.63 -9.56
N LEU A 420 -19.79 -19.72 -10.47
CA LEU A 420 -19.88 -19.09 -11.79
C LEU A 420 -21.07 -19.63 -12.59
N ASP A 421 -21.33 -20.93 -12.56
CA ASP A 421 -22.48 -21.53 -13.24
C ASP A 421 -23.82 -21.06 -12.63
N GLN A 422 -23.90 -20.94 -11.30
CA GLN A 422 -25.07 -20.40 -10.59
C GLN A 422 -25.29 -18.91 -10.88
N LEU A 423 -24.22 -18.11 -10.93
CA LEU A 423 -24.28 -16.68 -11.27
C LEU A 423 -24.71 -16.48 -12.73
N ASP A 424 -24.24 -17.32 -13.65
CA ASP A 424 -24.67 -17.27 -15.06
C ASP A 424 -26.17 -17.55 -15.20
N ALA A 425 -26.72 -18.47 -14.39
CA ALA A 425 -28.17 -18.70 -14.32
C ALA A 425 -28.97 -17.48 -13.80
N LEU A 426 -28.32 -16.61 -13.02
CA LEU A 426 -28.85 -15.31 -12.57
C LEU A 426 -28.53 -14.16 -13.54
N ASN A 427 -27.99 -14.46 -14.73
CA ASN A 427 -27.56 -13.50 -15.73
C ASN A 427 -26.44 -12.56 -15.24
N ILE A 428 -25.53 -13.10 -14.40
CA ILE A 428 -24.30 -12.45 -13.96
C ILE A 428 -23.13 -13.25 -14.53
N ASN A 429 -22.59 -12.78 -15.63
CA ASN A 429 -21.45 -13.37 -16.33
C ASN A 429 -20.55 -12.30 -16.95
N ALA A 430 -19.42 -12.72 -17.51
CA ALA A 430 -18.42 -11.83 -18.09
C ALA A 430 -19.01 -10.77 -19.05
N THR A 431 -20.00 -11.12 -19.88
CA THR A 431 -20.61 -10.18 -20.84
C THR A 431 -21.46 -9.10 -20.19
N THR A 432 -22.09 -9.43 -19.07
CA THR A 432 -22.93 -8.50 -18.30
C THR A 432 -22.10 -7.62 -17.37
N VAL A 433 -20.96 -8.13 -16.89
CA VAL A 433 -20.04 -7.43 -15.99
C VAL A 433 -19.09 -6.52 -16.78
N TYR A 434 -18.61 -7.00 -17.92
CA TYR A 434 -17.75 -6.29 -18.85
C TYR A 434 -18.41 -6.29 -20.24
N PRO A 435 -19.20 -5.25 -20.58
CA PRO A 435 -19.88 -5.16 -21.86
C PRO A 435 -18.92 -4.72 -22.98
N SER A 436 -17.86 -5.50 -23.22
CA SER A 436 -17.02 -5.35 -24.41
C SER A 436 -17.46 -6.31 -25.52
N ILE A 437 -17.21 -5.91 -26.76
CA ILE A 437 -17.56 -6.73 -27.93
C ILE A 437 -16.73 -8.02 -27.90
N GLU A 438 -15.48 -7.90 -27.48
CA GLU A 438 -14.51 -8.99 -27.35
C GLU A 438 -15.01 -10.04 -26.35
N GLN A 439 -15.39 -9.62 -25.13
CA GLN A 439 -15.88 -10.54 -24.10
C GLN A 439 -17.25 -11.15 -24.48
N THR A 440 -18.11 -10.36 -25.13
CA THR A 440 -19.38 -10.87 -25.67
C THR A 440 -19.13 -11.97 -26.70
N ALA A 441 -18.18 -11.78 -27.62
CA ALA A 441 -17.85 -12.78 -28.63
C ALA A 441 -17.25 -14.07 -28.04
N GLU A 442 -16.39 -13.96 -27.01
CA GLU A 442 -15.84 -15.12 -26.31
C GLU A 442 -16.91 -15.94 -25.58
N HIS A 443 -17.78 -15.27 -24.82
CA HIS A 443 -18.87 -15.94 -24.10
C HIS A 443 -19.87 -16.60 -25.05
N VAL A 444 -20.24 -15.92 -26.15
CA VAL A 444 -21.11 -16.52 -27.18
C VAL A 444 -20.45 -17.76 -27.77
N LYS A 445 -19.16 -17.71 -28.15
CA LYS A 445 -18.43 -18.90 -28.63
C LYS A 445 -18.48 -20.03 -27.60
N ALA A 446 -18.19 -19.76 -26.33
CA ALA A 446 -18.17 -20.76 -25.26
C ALA A 446 -19.54 -21.43 -25.08
N ARG A 447 -20.62 -20.64 -25.08
CA ARG A 447 -22.00 -21.13 -24.95
C ARG A 447 -22.39 -22.12 -26.04
N TYR A 448 -21.99 -21.86 -27.29
CA TYR A 448 -22.30 -22.72 -28.43
C TYR A 448 -21.23 -23.80 -28.73
N ARG A 449 -20.15 -23.87 -27.95
CA ARG A 449 -19.11 -24.91 -28.08
C ARG A 449 -19.41 -26.19 -27.29
N ARG A 450 -20.45 -26.20 -26.45
CA ARG A 450 -20.89 -27.42 -25.74
C ARG A 450 -21.33 -28.48 -26.77
N ALA A 451 -20.79 -29.69 -26.63
CA ALA A 451 -20.87 -30.80 -27.60
C ALA A 451 -22.31 -31.15 -28.02
N PRO A 452 -22.52 -31.72 -29.24
CA PRO A 452 -23.85 -32.15 -29.67
C PRO A 452 -24.42 -33.12 -28.65
N THR A 453 -25.63 -32.84 -28.18
CA THR A 453 -26.46 -33.79 -27.45
C THR A 453 -26.60 -35.05 -28.30
N ASN A 454 -25.98 -36.14 -27.88
CA ASN A 454 -26.26 -37.46 -28.46
C ASN A 454 -27.76 -37.74 -28.21
N HIS A 455 -28.53 -37.77 -29.30
CA HIS A 455 -29.92 -38.20 -29.32
C HIS A 455 -30.04 -39.71 -29.05
#